data_AF-R9WIZ6-F1
#
_entry.id   AF-R9WIZ6-F1
#
_cell.length_a   1.000
_cell.length_b   1.000
_cell.length_c   1.000
_cell.angle_alpha   90.00
_cell.angle_beta   90.00
_cell.angle_gamma   90.00
#
_symmetry.space_group_name_H-M   'P 1'
#
loop_
_entity.id
_entity.type
_entity.pdbx_description
1 polymer ?
#
loop_
_entity_poly.entity_id
_entity_poly.type
_entity_poly.pdbx_seq_one_letter_code
_entity_poly.pdbx_strand_id
1 'polypeptide(L)'
;MVEKIEFNKRGRDKKGPAPVDETKKAEPEERFDLNKFNNQSKERKTKPVSKRGKGRPKKNKTTRTIRISDDAVDIINAYKQIANKETQDDAIIDAFRKAINDNAITKDQKNVFDLLLDVKGVKAFFYKNDEDDD
;
A
#
# COMPACT_ATOMS: atom_id res chain seq x y z
N MET A 1 84.10 34.64 19.20
CA MET A 1 82.80 34.47 19.89
C MET A 1 81.99 33.47 19.09
N VAL A 2 81.75 32.29 19.65
CA VAL A 2 80.86 31.29 19.04
C VAL A 2 79.87 30.92 20.12
N GLU A 3 78.64 31.41 19.96
CA GLU A 3 77.54 31.17 20.88
C GLU A 3 77.17 29.68 20.88
N LYS A 4 77.08 29.12 22.09
CA LYS A 4 76.57 27.77 22.34
C LYS A 4 75.09 27.69 21.97
N ILE A 5 74.75 26.75 21.10
CA ILE A 5 73.37 26.25 20.96
C ILE A 5 73.33 24.88 21.65
N GLU A 6 72.95 24.85 22.93
CA GLU A 6 72.72 23.59 23.65
C GLU A 6 71.29 23.10 23.37
N PHE A 7 71.18 22.00 22.61
CA PHE A 7 69.91 21.37 22.28
C PHE A 7 69.37 20.63 23.52
N ASN A 8 68.44 21.25 24.25
CA ASN A 8 67.86 20.65 25.44
C ASN A 8 66.89 19.51 25.05
N LYS A 9 67.39 18.27 24.98
CA LYS A 9 66.60 17.05 24.68
C LYS A 9 65.70 16.58 25.83
N ARG A 10 65.43 17.42 26.83
CA ARG A 10 64.55 17.09 27.96
C ARG A 10 63.20 17.76 27.76
N GLY A 11 62.38 17.18 26.89
CA GLY A 11 61.04 17.72 26.63
C GLY A 11 60.14 16.86 25.75
N ARG A 12 60.51 15.60 25.50
CA ARG A 12 59.61 14.67 24.84
C ARG A 12 59.73 13.32 25.54
N ASP A 13 59.24 13.29 26.77
CA ASP A 13 58.88 12.04 27.44
C ASP A 13 58.05 11.25 26.45
N LYS A 14 58.61 10.12 26.02
CA LYS A 14 57.97 9.19 25.10
C LYS A 14 56.77 8.59 25.82
N LYS A 15 55.65 9.32 25.87
CA LYS A 15 54.35 8.77 26.26
C LYS A 15 54.02 7.75 25.18
N GLY A 16 54.17 6.47 25.53
CA GLY A 16 53.72 5.38 24.68
C GLY A 16 52.23 5.54 24.35
N PRO A 17 51.75 4.93 23.25
CA PRO A 17 50.34 4.94 22.92
C PRO A 17 49.52 4.38 24.10
N ALA A 18 48.39 5.03 24.39
CA ALA A 18 47.49 4.58 25.45
C ALA A 18 47.00 3.15 25.17
N PRO A 19 46.88 2.28 26.19
CA PRO A 19 46.32 0.94 26.01
C PRO A 19 44.88 1.05 25.51
N VAL A 20 44.52 0.21 24.53
CA VAL A 20 43.16 0.10 24.01
C VAL A 20 42.50 -1.07 24.72
N ASP A 21 41.46 -0.79 25.50
CA ASP A 21 40.70 -1.82 26.21
C ASP A 21 39.88 -2.67 25.22
N GLU A 22 39.85 -3.98 25.45
CA GLU A 22 39.10 -4.92 24.59
C GLU A 22 37.59 -4.66 24.66
N THR A 23 36.95 -4.57 23.49
CA THR A 23 35.50 -4.39 23.38
C THR A 23 34.76 -5.67 23.80
N LYS A 24 33.87 -5.57 24.78
CA LYS A 24 33.02 -6.70 25.20
C LYS A 24 32.06 -7.09 24.08
N LYS A 25 31.96 -8.38 23.79
CA LYS A 25 30.97 -8.92 22.83
C LYS A 25 29.57 -8.69 23.39
N ALA A 26 28.69 -8.08 22.58
CA ALA A 26 27.30 -7.86 22.98
C ALA A 26 26.52 -9.18 22.94
N GLU A 27 25.89 -9.51 24.07
CA GLU A 27 24.89 -10.58 24.12
C GLU A 27 23.49 -9.98 23.91
N PRO A 28 22.57 -10.70 23.26
CA PRO A 28 21.21 -10.21 23.04
C PRO A 28 20.46 -10.04 24.37
N GLU A 29 19.86 -8.87 24.57
CA GLU A 29 19.15 -8.51 25.80
C GLU A 29 17.90 -9.38 26.07
N GLU A 30 17.26 -9.88 25.01
CA GLU A 30 16.08 -10.73 25.15
C GLU A 30 16.07 -11.84 24.09
N ARG A 31 15.72 -13.07 24.52
CA ARG A 31 15.47 -14.19 23.61
C ARG A 31 13.99 -14.23 23.27
N PHE A 32 13.65 -14.57 22.03
CA PHE A 32 12.27 -14.69 21.59
C PHE A 32 11.53 -15.75 22.42
N ASP A 33 10.49 -15.32 23.15
CA ASP A 33 9.65 -16.18 23.98
C ASP A 33 8.31 -16.46 23.29
N LEU A 34 8.08 -17.73 22.96
CA LEU A 34 6.86 -18.22 22.31
C LEU A 34 5.60 -17.98 23.17
N ASN A 35 5.73 -17.93 24.49
CA ASN A 35 4.60 -17.72 25.40
C ASN A 35 4.12 -16.26 25.37
N LYS A 36 5.06 -15.29 25.29
CA LYS A 36 4.72 -13.86 25.13
C LYS A 36 4.05 -13.60 23.78
N PHE A 37 4.54 -14.24 22.72
CA PHE A 37 3.97 -14.10 21.38
C PHE A 37 2.53 -14.62 21.28
N ASN A 38 2.25 -15.81 21.83
CA ASN A 38 0.91 -16.39 21.80
C ASN A 38 -0.13 -15.59 22.61
N ASN A 39 0.30 -14.94 23.69
CA ASN A 39 -0.59 -14.14 24.55
C ASN A 39 -0.95 -12.76 23.97
N GLN A 40 -0.14 -12.18 23.06
CA GLN A 40 -0.49 -10.94 22.35
C GLN A 40 -1.77 -11.07 21.52
N SER A 41 -2.11 -12.27 21.05
CA SER A 41 -3.34 -12.52 20.28
C SER A 41 -4.62 -12.43 21.13
N LYS A 42 -4.52 -12.71 22.44
CA LYS A 42 -5.65 -12.70 23.37
C LYS A 42 -5.95 -11.30 23.90
N GLU A 43 -4.93 -10.49 24.19
CA GLU A 43 -5.11 -9.10 24.67
C GLU A 43 -5.68 -8.13 23.62
N ARG A 44 -5.54 -8.43 22.32
CA ARG A 44 -6.16 -7.61 21.27
C ARG A 44 -7.69 -7.70 21.26
N LYS A 45 -8.29 -8.71 21.89
CA LYS A 45 -9.75 -8.91 21.91
C LYS A 45 -10.47 -8.15 23.02
N THR A 46 -9.76 -7.59 24.01
CA THR A 46 -10.38 -7.00 25.22
C THR A 46 -10.19 -5.50 25.39
N LYS A 47 -9.49 -4.81 24.48
CA LYS A 47 -9.37 -3.34 24.56
C LYS A 47 -10.68 -2.68 24.11
N PRO A 48 -11.31 -1.81 24.93
CA PRO A 48 -12.44 -1.02 24.50
C PRO A 48 -12.01 -0.14 23.32
N VAL A 49 -12.80 -0.15 22.25
CA VAL A 49 -12.55 0.60 21.02
C VAL A 49 -12.33 2.07 21.37
N SER A 50 -11.08 2.54 21.32
CA SER A 50 -10.81 3.96 21.51
C SER A 50 -11.57 4.73 20.43
N LYS A 51 -12.27 5.80 20.82
CA LYS A 51 -12.98 6.68 19.89
C LYS A 51 -11.96 7.10 18.82
N ARG A 52 -12.13 6.59 17.60
CA ARG A 52 -11.31 6.96 16.43
C ARG A 52 -11.20 8.48 16.42
N GLY A 53 -9.97 9.00 16.42
CA GLY A 53 -9.71 10.44 16.43
C GLY A 53 -10.48 11.15 15.32
N LYS A 54 -10.66 12.47 15.47
CA LYS A 54 -11.28 13.36 14.47
C LYS A 54 -10.46 13.36 13.16
N GLY A 55 -10.56 12.28 12.39
CA GLY A 55 -10.03 12.16 11.04
C GLY A 55 -11.00 12.75 10.02
N ARG A 56 -10.54 12.88 8.76
CA ARG A 56 -11.38 13.28 7.64
C ARG A 56 -12.67 12.44 7.64
N PRO A 57 -13.86 13.05 7.50
CA PRO A 57 -15.10 12.31 7.33
C PRO A 57 -14.90 11.29 6.22
N LYS A 58 -15.25 10.02 6.49
CA LYS A 58 -15.16 8.99 5.46
C LYS A 58 -16.02 9.47 4.28
N LYS A 59 -15.43 9.55 3.08
CA LYS A 59 -16.23 9.66 1.86
C LYS A 59 -17.18 8.46 1.89
N ASN A 60 -18.48 8.71 2.01
CA ASN A 60 -19.50 7.68 2.01
C ASN A 60 -19.66 7.12 0.59
N LYS A 61 -18.61 6.51 0.03
CA LYS A 61 -18.75 5.72 -1.19
C LYS A 61 -19.56 4.49 -0.82
N THR A 62 -20.76 4.36 -1.38
CA THR A 62 -21.59 3.16 -1.23
C THR A 62 -20.95 2.03 -2.03
N THR A 63 -20.11 1.24 -1.38
CA THR A 63 -19.50 0.06 -2.00
C THR A 63 -20.41 -1.16 -1.81
N ARG A 64 -20.54 -1.95 -2.87
CA ARG A 64 -21.17 -3.27 -2.80
C ARG A 64 -20.13 -4.31 -3.18
N THR A 65 -20.12 -5.44 -2.48
CA THR A 65 -19.20 -6.55 -2.74
C THR A 65 -19.91 -7.62 -3.54
N ILE A 66 -19.31 -8.07 -4.63
CA ILE A 66 -19.76 -9.21 -5.43
C ILE A 66 -18.76 -10.34 -5.21
N ARG A 67 -19.25 -11.57 -5.06
CA ARG A 67 -18.39 -12.77 -5.03
C ARG A 67 -18.22 -13.30 -6.44
N ILE A 68 -16.98 -13.47 -6.86
CA ILE A 68 -16.59 -14.02 -8.17
C ILE A 68 -15.50 -15.08 -7.95
N SER A 69 -15.30 -15.97 -8.92
CA SER A 69 -14.24 -16.98 -8.86
C SER A 69 -12.86 -16.36 -8.96
N ASP A 70 -11.85 -17.04 -8.41
CA ASP A 70 -10.45 -16.57 -8.47
C ASP A 70 -9.98 -16.42 -9.93
N ASP A 71 -10.32 -17.37 -10.80
CA ASP A 71 -10.02 -17.28 -12.23
C ASP A 71 -10.60 -16.01 -12.89
N ALA A 72 -11.81 -15.60 -12.50
CA ALA A 72 -12.44 -14.39 -13.02
C ALA A 72 -11.73 -13.12 -12.53
N VAL A 73 -11.23 -13.13 -11.28
CA VAL A 73 -10.42 -12.03 -10.74
C VAL A 73 -9.14 -11.87 -11.55
N ASP A 74 -8.47 -12.96 -11.89
CA ASP A 74 -7.24 -12.93 -12.66
C ASP A 74 -7.47 -12.42 -14.09
N ILE A 75 -8.56 -12.82 -14.73
CA ILE A 75 -8.97 -12.29 -16.05
C ILE A 75 -9.21 -10.78 -15.99
N ILE A 76 -9.95 -10.30 -14.97
CA ILE A 76 -10.22 -8.86 -14.78
C ILE A 76 -8.91 -8.10 -14.55
N ASN A 77 -7.98 -8.66 -13.77
CA ASN A 77 -6.67 -8.06 -13.51
C ASN A 77 -5.80 -7.98 -14.77
N ALA A 78 -5.77 -9.05 -15.57
CA ALA A 78 -5.06 -9.07 -16.84
C ALA A 78 -5.64 -8.02 -17.80
N TYR A 79 -6.97 -7.97 -17.92
CA TYR A 79 -7.66 -6.98 -18.74
C TYR A 79 -7.38 -5.55 -18.27
N LYS A 80 -7.43 -5.29 -16.96
CA LYS A 80 -7.11 -3.99 -16.37
C LYS A 80 -5.72 -3.51 -16.77
N GLN A 81 -4.73 -4.40 -16.75
CA GLN A 81 -3.35 -4.07 -17.14
C GLN A 81 -3.25 -3.73 -18.63
N ILE A 82 -3.92 -4.50 -19.49
CA ILE A 82 -3.91 -4.27 -20.95
C ILE A 82 -4.61 -2.95 -21.29
N ALA A 83 -5.77 -2.69 -20.67
CA ALA A 83 -6.59 -1.52 -20.93
C ALA A 83 -6.12 -0.26 -20.16
N ASN A 84 -5.04 -0.35 -19.38
CA ASN A 84 -4.49 0.72 -18.53
C ASN A 84 -5.55 1.44 -17.68
N LYS A 85 -6.50 0.70 -17.10
CA LYS A 85 -7.57 1.28 -16.26
C LYS A 85 -7.11 1.43 -14.80
N GLU A 86 -7.56 2.50 -14.14
CA GLU A 86 -7.17 2.80 -12.76
C GLU A 86 -7.73 1.77 -11.77
N THR A 87 -9.01 1.42 -11.91
CA THR A 87 -9.69 0.48 -11.01
C THR A 87 -10.21 -0.77 -11.73
N GLN A 88 -10.47 -1.83 -10.97
CA GLN A 88 -11.12 -3.04 -11.50
C GLN A 88 -12.55 -2.74 -11.97
N ASP A 89 -13.25 -1.83 -11.28
CA ASP A 89 -14.61 -1.40 -11.64
C ASP A 89 -14.63 -0.76 -13.04
N ASP A 90 -13.68 0.11 -13.33
CA ASP A 90 -13.57 0.78 -14.64
C ASP A 90 -13.25 -0.23 -15.75
N ALA A 91 -12.39 -1.20 -15.48
CA ALA A 91 -12.10 -2.30 -16.39
C ALA A 91 -13.35 -3.14 -16.71
N ILE A 92 -14.16 -3.44 -15.71
CA ILE A 92 -15.41 -4.19 -15.90
C ILE A 92 -16.40 -3.36 -16.74
N ILE A 93 -16.56 -2.07 -16.43
CA ILE A 93 -17.46 -1.17 -17.16
C ILE A 93 -17.02 -1.04 -18.63
N ASP A 94 -15.72 -0.87 -18.88
CA ASP A 94 -15.14 -0.78 -20.22
C ASP A 94 -15.38 -2.05 -21.05
N ALA A 95 -15.23 -3.22 -20.43
CA ALA A 95 -15.53 -4.51 -21.07
C ALA A 95 -17.01 -4.61 -21.49
N PHE A 96 -17.94 -4.18 -20.63
CA PHE A 96 -19.36 -4.15 -20.98
C PHE A 96 -19.69 -3.12 -22.07
N ARG A 97 -19.06 -1.94 -22.04
CA ARG A 97 -19.21 -0.92 -23.09
C ARG A 97 -18.76 -1.47 -24.45
N LYS A 98 -17.61 -2.15 -24.50
CA LYS A 98 -17.10 -2.80 -25.72
C LYS A 98 -18.04 -3.88 -26.23
N ALA A 99 -18.52 -4.77 -25.35
CA ALA A 99 -19.46 -5.82 -25.75
C ALA A 99 -20.75 -5.26 -26.41
N ILE A 100 -21.24 -4.11 -25.92
CA ILE A 100 -22.41 -3.43 -26.50
C ILE A 100 -22.06 -2.75 -27.82
N ASN A 101 -20.89 -2.13 -27.93
CA ASN A 101 -20.47 -1.40 -29.13
C ASN A 101 -20.08 -2.34 -30.28
N ASP A 102 -19.51 -3.51 -29.97
CA ASP A 102 -19.06 -4.52 -30.94
C ASP A 102 -20.24 -5.36 -31.50
N ASN A 103 -21.48 -4.96 -31.23
CA ASN A 103 -22.72 -5.66 -31.63
C ASN A 103 -22.77 -7.12 -31.19
N ALA A 104 -22.09 -7.49 -30.10
CA ALA A 104 -22.20 -8.84 -29.54
C ALA A 104 -23.60 -9.14 -28.99
N ILE A 105 -24.43 -8.10 -28.84
CA ILE A 105 -25.77 -8.12 -28.27
C ILE A 105 -26.76 -7.62 -29.32
N THR A 106 -27.93 -8.27 -29.42
CA THR A 106 -28.97 -7.84 -30.37
C THR A 106 -29.61 -6.51 -29.96
N LYS A 107 -30.22 -5.80 -30.92
CA LYS A 107 -30.88 -4.51 -30.66
C LYS A 107 -31.93 -4.60 -29.54
N ASP A 108 -32.69 -5.69 -29.50
CA ASP A 108 -33.72 -5.91 -28.48
C ASP A 108 -33.11 -6.13 -27.09
N GLN A 109 -32.02 -6.91 -27.01
CA GLN A 109 -31.29 -7.12 -25.75
C GLN A 109 -30.65 -5.82 -25.25
N LYS A 110 -30.15 -4.98 -26.15
CA LYS A 110 -29.64 -3.64 -25.81
C LYS A 110 -30.75 -2.75 -25.23
N ASN A 111 -31.94 -2.73 -25.85
CA ASN A 111 -33.08 -1.97 -25.35
C ASN A 111 -33.51 -2.43 -23.95
N VAL A 112 -33.53 -3.75 -23.71
CA VAL A 112 -33.84 -4.31 -22.38
C VAL A 112 -32.76 -3.94 -21.36
N PHE A 113 -31.49 -4.00 -21.76
CA PHE A 113 -30.37 -3.60 -20.91
C PHE A 113 -30.47 -2.12 -20.52
N ASP A 114 -30.74 -1.23 -21.48
CA ASP A 114 -30.93 0.21 -21.24
C ASP A 114 -32.09 0.47 -20.30
N LEU A 115 -33.22 -0.22 -20.46
CA LEU A 115 -34.36 -0.13 -19.55
C LEU A 115 -33.97 -0.54 -18.12
N LEU A 116 -33.20 -1.62 -17.97
CA LEU A 116 -32.74 -2.08 -16.66
C LEU A 116 -31.77 -1.09 -16.00
N LEU A 117 -30.95 -0.39 -16.78
CA LEU A 117 -30.09 0.69 -16.28
C LEU A 117 -30.90 1.92 -15.88
N ASP A 118 -31.94 2.26 -16.63
CA ASP A 118 -32.86 3.38 -16.34
C ASP A 118 -33.62 3.16 -15.03
N VAL A 119 -34.19 1.96 -14.84
CA VAL A 119 -34.87 1.58 -13.59
C VAL A 119 -33.93 1.69 -12.38
N LYS A 120 -32.64 1.45 -12.59
CA LYS A 120 -31.61 1.55 -11.54
C LYS A 120 -31.00 2.95 -11.40
N GLY A 121 -31.35 3.89 -12.30
CA GLY A 121 -30.84 5.26 -12.30
C GLY A 121 -29.35 5.39 -12.64
N VAL A 122 -28.76 4.40 -13.32
CA VAL A 122 -27.31 4.36 -13.60
C VAL A 122 -26.96 4.49 -15.08
N LYS A 123 -27.95 4.67 -15.97
CA LYS A 123 -27.72 4.78 -17.42
C LYS A 123 -26.78 5.94 -17.78
N ALA A 124 -26.99 7.10 -17.17
CA ALA A 124 -26.14 8.27 -17.39
C ALA A 124 -24.68 8.01 -16.98
N PHE A 125 -24.45 7.27 -15.90
CA PHE A 125 -23.10 6.86 -15.49
C PHE A 125 -22.48 5.88 -16.49
N PHE A 126 -23.24 4.89 -16.95
CA PHE A 126 -22.75 3.89 -17.89
C PHE A 126 -22.33 4.50 -19.23
N TYR A 127 -23.05 5.51 -19.74
CA TYR A 127 -22.76 6.17 -21.01
C TYR A 127 -21.98 7.48 -20.89
N LYS A 128 -21.55 7.88 -19.69
CA LYS A 128 -20.69 9.04 -19.55
C LYS A 128 -19.34 8.73 -20.20
N ASN A 129 -18.98 9.48 -21.23
CA ASN A 129 -17.65 9.43 -21.82
C ASN A 129 -16.65 9.96 -20.80
N ASP A 130 -15.52 9.28 -20.65
CA ASP A 130 -14.43 9.68 -19.75
C ASP A 130 -13.62 10.88 -20.34
N GLU A 131 -14.19 11.63 -21.30
CA GLU A 131 -13.55 12.75 -22.02
C GLU A 131 -13.71 14.12 -21.33
N ASP A 132 -14.43 14.22 -20.21
CA ASP A 132 -14.74 15.50 -19.56
C ASP A 132 -13.83 15.87 -18.36
N ASP A 133 -12.76 15.11 -18.09
CA ASP A 133 -11.80 15.39 -17.00
C ASP A 133 -10.41 15.77 -17.57
N ASP A 134 -10.33 16.92 -18.25
CA ASP A 134 -9.08 17.67 -18.54
C ASP A 134 -8.91 18.84 -17.54
#